data_AF-A0A4Y9ZH24-F1
#
_entry.id   AF-A0A4Y9ZH24-F1
#
_cell.length_a   1.000
_cell.length_b   1.000
_cell.length_c   1.000
_cell.angle_alpha   90.00
_cell.angle_beta   90.00
_cell.angle_gamma   90.00
#
_symmetry.space_group_name_H-M   'P 1'
#
loop_
_entity.id
_entity.type
_entity.pdbx_description
1 polymer ?
#
loop_
_entity_poly.entity_id
_entity_poly.type
_entity_poly.pdbx_seq_one_letter_code
_entity_poly.pdbx_strand_id
1 'polypeptide(L)'
;MSLVLDGLISFACLSLSLLLFVTRDDDLAVPLSPSAYILFGSVTHARLQPQRSQHAFTYPMLTFLFSLSDLDAGKLSLLRGWLFSYNGKFFSVLGLRASNYLYRDHKEKSIRAKLVKTLERLGVSDAAELAGVWMMTMPRYLGWNATNALTVYYCYKKGEDKLWVAVFEVHNNFGERHVHVLQAGVNEEIPPKG
;
A
#
# COMPACT_ATOMS: atom_id res chain seq x y z
N MET A 1 31.39 -24.69 17.44
CA MET A 1 30.65 -24.57 16.16
C MET A 1 29.93 -23.21 16.02
N SER A 2 29.55 -22.53 17.11
CA SER A 2 28.90 -21.19 17.07
C SER A 2 29.83 -20.06 16.61
N LEU A 3 31.04 -19.94 17.17
CA LEU A 3 31.96 -18.82 16.88
C LEU A 3 32.34 -18.65 15.39
N VAL A 4 32.50 -19.76 14.67
CA VAL A 4 32.83 -19.73 13.23
C VAL A 4 31.62 -19.29 12.41
N LEU A 5 30.43 -19.77 12.77
CA LEU A 5 29.18 -19.37 12.13
C LEU A 5 28.88 -17.88 12.38
N ASP A 6 29.05 -17.43 13.62
CA ASP A 6 28.85 -16.02 13.99
C ASP A 6 29.83 -15.12 13.23
N GLY A 7 31.11 -15.51 13.12
CA GLY A 7 32.11 -14.79 12.34
C GLY A 7 31.78 -14.69 10.85
N LEU A 8 31.28 -15.78 10.25
CA LEU A 8 30.85 -15.80 8.85
C LEU A 8 29.63 -14.90 8.62
N ILE A 9 28.65 -14.92 9.52
CA ILE A 9 27.46 -14.05 9.44
C ILE A 9 27.87 -12.59 9.57
N SER A 10 28.70 -12.23 10.55
CA SER A 10 29.16 -10.84 10.73
C SER A 10 29.93 -10.35 9.51
N PHE A 11 30.83 -11.16 8.96
CA PHE A 11 31.57 -10.81 7.74
C PHE A 11 30.61 -10.60 6.56
N ALA A 12 29.67 -11.51 6.33
CA ALA A 12 28.69 -11.38 5.26
C ALA A 12 27.83 -10.11 5.40
N CYS A 13 27.35 -9.79 6.61
CA CYS A 13 26.58 -8.58 6.88
C CYS A 13 27.41 -7.31 6.64
N LEU A 14 28.66 -7.27 7.09
CA LEU A 14 29.55 -6.13 6.88
C LEU A 14 29.91 -5.95 5.41
N SER A 15 30.22 -7.04 4.69
CA SER A 15 30.49 -6.99 3.26
C SER A 15 29.27 -6.56 2.47
N LEU A 16 28.07 -7.04 2.81
CA LEU A 16 26.83 -6.62 2.15
C LEU A 16 26.50 -5.15 2.46
N SER A 17 26.68 -4.71 3.70
CA SER A 17 26.49 -3.30 4.08
C SER A 17 27.46 -2.39 3.34
N LEU A 18 28.74 -2.76 3.28
CA LEU A 18 29.76 -2.02 2.54
C LEU A 18 29.44 -2.00 1.04
N LEU A 19 29.02 -3.14 0.47
CA LEU A 19 28.60 -3.22 -0.93
C LEU A 19 27.45 -2.24 -1.18
N LEU A 20 26.38 -2.31 -0.37
CA LEU A 20 25.21 -1.42 -0.50
C LEU A 20 25.58 0.05 -0.32
N PHE A 21 26.51 0.36 0.58
CA PHE A 21 26.99 1.72 0.81
C PHE A 21 27.80 2.25 -0.38
N VAL A 22 28.69 1.44 -0.96
CA VAL A 22 29.52 1.84 -2.11
C VAL A 22 28.70 1.86 -3.41
N THR A 23 27.69 1.01 -3.53
CA THR A 23 26.76 1.00 -4.68
C THR A 23 25.57 1.93 -4.50
N ARG A 24 25.49 2.64 -3.37
CA ARG A 24 24.44 3.63 -3.14
C ARG A 24 24.68 4.76 -4.13
N ASP A 25 23.69 4.98 -4.98
CA ASP A 25 23.66 6.17 -5.80
C ASP A 25 23.46 7.37 -4.86
N ASP A 26 24.47 8.22 -4.72
CA ASP A 26 24.32 9.46 -3.92
C ASP A 26 23.53 10.53 -4.68
N ASP A 27 23.41 10.37 -6.00
CA ASP A 27 22.50 11.12 -6.86
C ASP A 27 21.11 10.46 -6.90
N LEU A 28 20.54 10.15 -5.73
CA LEU A 28 19.09 9.99 -5.60
C LEU A 28 18.43 11.37 -5.77
N ALA A 29 18.57 11.96 -6.95
CA ALA A 29 17.68 13.01 -7.38
C ALA A 29 16.28 12.44 -7.25
N VAL A 30 15.51 12.93 -6.26
CA VAL A 30 14.12 12.56 -6.11
C VAL A 30 13.49 12.91 -7.46
N PRO A 31 13.00 11.91 -8.23
CA PRO A 31 12.43 12.20 -9.53
C PRO A 31 11.34 13.26 -9.35
N LEU A 32 11.23 14.20 -10.30
CA LEU A 32 10.26 15.30 -10.26
C LEU A 32 8.82 14.82 -10.02
N SER A 33 8.54 13.54 -10.26
CA SER A 33 7.32 12.85 -9.87
C SER A 33 7.67 11.43 -9.41
N PRO A 34 7.82 11.18 -8.10
CA PRO A 34 8.09 9.83 -7.61
C PRO A 34 6.89 8.91 -7.85
N SER A 35 7.15 7.65 -8.12
CA SER A 35 6.10 6.64 -8.40
C SER A 35 5.58 5.93 -7.14
N ALA A 36 6.28 6.09 -6.01
CA ALA A 36 5.89 5.50 -4.72
C ALA A 36 6.51 6.27 -3.54
N TYR A 37 5.85 6.16 -2.39
CA TYR A 37 6.35 6.66 -1.10
C TYR A 37 6.24 5.57 -0.03
N ILE A 38 7.16 5.64 0.93
CA ILE A 38 7.12 4.84 2.15
C ILE A 38 6.63 5.75 3.27
N LEU A 39 5.56 5.36 3.93
CA LEU A 39 4.91 6.11 5.00
C LEU A 39 5.17 5.43 6.33
N PHE A 40 5.81 6.15 7.24
CA PHE A 40 6.06 5.70 8.60
C PHE A 40 4.97 6.26 9.50
N GLY A 41 4.29 5.38 10.23
CA GLY A 41 3.28 5.76 11.20
C GLY A 41 3.37 4.91 12.46
N SER A 42 2.52 5.22 13.42
CA SER A 42 2.28 4.39 14.59
C SER A 42 0.78 4.22 14.78
N VAL A 43 0.38 3.03 15.21
CA VAL A 43 -1.01 2.72 15.53
C VAL A 43 -1.11 2.42 17.01
N THR A 44 -2.06 3.09 17.66
CA THR A 44 -2.40 2.89 19.06
C THR A 44 -3.77 2.24 19.15
N HIS A 45 -3.84 1.04 19.71
CA HIS A 45 -5.12 0.47 20.15
C HIS A 45 -5.29 0.80 21.61
N ALA A 46 -6.44 1.37 21.97
CA ALA A 46 -6.78 1.67 23.34
C ALA A 46 -8.15 1.07 23.65
N ARG A 47 -8.19 0.13 24.59
CA ARG A 47 -9.45 -0.34 25.16
C ARG A 47 -9.83 0.62 26.27
N LEU A 48 -10.81 1.48 26.01
CA LEU A 48 -11.26 2.48 26.98
C LEU A 48 -12.25 1.91 28.01
N GLN A 49 -12.94 0.81 27.68
CA GLN A 49 -13.90 0.16 28.58
C GLN A 49 -13.86 -1.38 28.52
N PRO A 50 -14.22 -2.07 29.63
CA PRO A 50 -14.46 -1.54 30.98
C PRO A 50 -13.16 -1.08 31.67
N GLN A 51 -13.25 -0.16 32.65
CA GLN A 51 -12.09 0.49 33.27
C GLN A 51 -11.06 -0.51 33.83
N ARG A 52 -11.53 -1.63 34.41
CA ARG A 52 -10.69 -2.69 34.98
C ARG A 52 -9.78 -3.41 33.97
N SER A 53 -10.11 -3.34 32.69
CA SER A 53 -9.33 -3.93 31.60
C SER A 53 -8.82 -2.87 30.62
N GLN A 54 -8.66 -1.63 31.07
CA GLN A 54 -8.04 -0.59 30.26
C GLN A 54 -6.60 -0.97 29.95
N HIS A 55 -6.31 -1.02 28.67
CA HIS A 55 -4.97 -1.24 28.16
C HIS A 55 -4.85 -0.49 26.84
N ALA A 56 -3.67 0.08 26.62
CA ALA A 56 -3.30 0.65 25.35
C ALA A 56 -1.96 0.09 24.93
N PHE A 57 -1.81 -0.17 23.65
CA PHE A 57 -0.52 -0.53 23.07
C PHE A 57 -0.34 0.22 21.76
N THR A 58 0.89 0.68 21.55
CA THR A 58 1.30 1.39 20.35
C THR A 58 2.39 0.59 19.66
N TYR A 59 2.26 0.42 18.35
CA TYR A 59 3.27 -0.23 17.53
C TYR A 59 3.54 0.58 16.25
N PRO A 60 4.76 0.54 15.73
CA PRO A 60 5.07 1.17 14.46
C PRO A 60 4.33 0.44 13.33
N MET A 61 3.85 1.21 12.37
CA MET A 61 3.19 0.72 11.17
C MET A 61 3.91 1.29 9.94
N LEU A 62 4.18 0.42 8.98
CA LEU A 62 4.75 0.78 7.70
C LEU A 62 3.69 0.61 6.63
N THR A 63 3.29 1.71 6.00
CA THR A 63 2.40 1.71 4.84
C THR A 63 3.11 2.28 3.63
N PHE A 64 2.60 1.97 2.45
CA PHE A 64 3.19 2.38 1.20
C PHE A 64 2.12 3.06 0.36
N LEU A 65 2.51 4.15 -0.30
CA LEU A 65 1.66 4.89 -1.22
C LEU A 65 2.20 4.67 -2.64
N PHE A 66 1.41 4.06 -3.52
CA PHE A 66 1.82 3.70 -4.88
C PHE A 66 0.99 4.44 -5.93
N SER A 67 1.64 4.94 -6.97
CA SER A 67 0.97 5.33 -8.21
C SER A 67 0.54 4.04 -8.93
N LEU A 68 -0.77 3.79 -9.06
CA LEU A 68 -1.25 2.57 -9.71
C LEU A 68 -0.86 2.49 -11.18
N SER A 69 -0.78 3.63 -11.86
CA SER A 69 -0.33 3.69 -13.26
C SER A 69 1.10 3.17 -13.42
N ASP A 70 2.00 3.56 -12.51
CA ASP A 70 3.40 3.12 -12.54
C ASP A 70 3.57 1.69 -12.01
N LEU A 71 2.71 1.29 -11.08
CA LEU A 71 2.63 -0.09 -10.58
C LEU A 71 2.22 -1.06 -11.70
N ASP A 72 1.15 -0.76 -12.43
CA ASP A 72 0.66 -1.57 -13.55
C ASP A 72 1.64 -1.56 -14.74
N ALA A 73 2.36 -0.45 -14.95
CA ALA A 73 3.45 -0.38 -15.93
C ALA A 73 4.71 -1.17 -15.52
N GLY A 74 4.76 -1.72 -14.30
CA GLY A 74 5.88 -2.52 -13.80
C GLY A 74 7.13 -1.73 -13.41
N LYS A 75 7.08 -0.38 -13.43
CA LYS A 75 8.21 0.53 -13.13
C LYS A 75 8.75 0.38 -11.71
N LEU A 76 7.90 -0.09 -10.79
CA LEU A 76 8.24 -0.26 -9.38
C LEU A 76 8.92 -1.59 -9.06
N SER A 77 9.17 -2.46 -10.04
CA SER A 77 9.79 -3.78 -9.83
C SER A 77 11.28 -3.65 -9.46
N LEU A 78 11.61 -3.87 -8.18
CA LEU A 78 12.98 -3.77 -7.68
C LEU A 78 13.71 -5.13 -7.69
N LEU A 79 15.01 -5.11 -8.03
CA LEU A 79 15.87 -6.30 -8.09
C LEU A 79 15.24 -7.47 -8.85
N ARG A 80 14.69 -7.22 -10.04
CA ARG A 80 13.98 -8.23 -10.87
C ARG A 80 12.85 -8.94 -10.10
N GLY A 81 12.16 -8.22 -9.22
CA GLY A 81 11.03 -8.73 -8.45
C GLY A 81 11.40 -9.48 -7.17
N TRP A 82 12.66 -9.50 -6.75
CA TRP A 82 13.07 -10.14 -5.49
C TRP A 82 12.78 -9.26 -4.27
N LEU A 83 13.00 -7.94 -4.39
CA LEU A 83 12.75 -7.01 -3.28
C LEU A 83 11.28 -6.54 -3.27
N PHE A 84 10.76 -6.13 -4.43
CA PHE A 84 9.36 -5.76 -4.58
C PHE A 84 8.78 -6.42 -5.82
N SER A 85 7.66 -7.12 -5.69
CA SER A 85 6.95 -7.72 -6.81
C SER A 85 5.47 -7.33 -6.85
N TYR A 86 4.97 -7.06 -8.06
CA TYR A 86 3.56 -6.91 -8.35
C TYR A 86 3.08 -8.07 -9.22
N ASN A 87 2.06 -8.81 -8.75
CA ASN A 87 1.56 -10.05 -9.36
C ASN A 87 2.63 -11.15 -9.56
N GLY A 88 3.79 -11.02 -8.90
CA GLY A 88 4.99 -11.81 -9.17
C GLY A 88 5.30 -12.87 -8.12
N LYS A 89 6.61 -12.99 -7.87
CA LYS A 89 7.25 -14.08 -7.12
C LYS A 89 6.63 -14.27 -5.72
N PHE A 90 6.48 -15.53 -5.33
CA PHE A 90 5.94 -15.87 -4.01
C PHE A 90 6.86 -15.43 -2.87
N PHE A 91 8.19 -15.51 -3.06
CA PHE A 91 9.20 -15.22 -2.05
C PHE A 91 9.80 -13.81 -2.12
N SER A 92 9.08 -12.84 -2.70
CA SER A 92 9.56 -11.45 -2.67
C SER A 92 9.49 -10.87 -1.25
N VAL A 93 10.44 -10.01 -0.90
CA VAL A 93 10.46 -9.36 0.42
C VAL A 93 9.20 -8.52 0.62
N LEU A 94 8.84 -7.73 -0.38
CA LEU A 94 7.58 -6.99 -0.47
C LEU A 94 6.79 -7.47 -1.68
N GLY A 95 5.49 -7.68 -1.53
CA GLY A 95 4.68 -8.21 -2.63
C GLY A 95 3.23 -7.72 -2.65
N LEU A 96 2.78 -7.25 -3.80
CA LEU A 96 1.38 -6.94 -4.09
C LEU A 96 0.80 -7.97 -5.07
N ARG A 97 -0.46 -8.35 -4.88
CA ARG A 97 -1.22 -9.21 -5.80
C ARG A 97 -2.60 -8.62 -6.02
N ALA A 98 -2.95 -8.36 -7.27
CA ALA A 98 -4.24 -7.78 -7.63
C ALA A 98 -5.43 -8.62 -7.18
N SER A 99 -5.27 -9.95 -7.08
CA SER A 99 -6.28 -10.87 -6.55
C SER A 99 -6.71 -10.58 -5.11
N ASN A 100 -5.82 -9.96 -4.32
CA ASN A 100 -6.06 -9.68 -2.91
C ASN A 100 -6.83 -8.37 -2.69
N TYR A 101 -6.85 -7.49 -3.68
CA TYR A 101 -7.47 -6.17 -3.60
C TYR A 101 -8.86 -6.14 -4.24
N LEU A 102 -9.74 -5.30 -3.72
CA LEU A 102 -11.12 -5.09 -4.13
C LEU A 102 -11.92 -6.40 -4.20
N TYR A 103 -13.00 -6.43 -4.98
CA TYR A 103 -13.78 -7.64 -5.21
C TYR A 103 -12.92 -8.74 -5.85
N ARG A 104 -13.20 -10.00 -5.51
CA ARG A 104 -12.48 -11.15 -6.07
C ARG A 104 -12.81 -11.26 -7.57
N ASP A 105 -11.79 -10.98 -8.37
CA ASP A 105 -11.74 -11.24 -9.80
C ASP A 105 -10.36 -11.86 -10.06
N HIS A 106 -10.34 -13.13 -10.42
CA HIS A 106 -9.10 -13.88 -10.70
C HIS A 106 -8.61 -13.67 -12.14
N LYS A 107 -9.44 -13.10 -13.01
CA LYS A 107 -9.09 -12.83 -14.41
C LYS A 107 -8.37 -11.49 -14.53
N GLU A 108 -8.81 -10.50 -13.76
CA GLU A 108 -8.23 -9.17 -13.78
C GLU A 108 -6.92 -9.09 -13.00
N LYS A 109 -5.85 -8.66 -13.68
CA LYS A 109 -4.50 -8.53 -13.10
C LYS A 109 -4.15 -7.11 -12.71
N SER A 110 -4.91 -6.11 -13.18
CA SER A 110 -4.70 -4.70 -12.81
C SER A 110 -5.61 -4.31 -11.63
N ILE A 111 -5.02 -3.79 -10.55
CA ILE A 111 -5.80 -3.19 -9.45
C ILE A 111 -6.60 -1.99 -9.95
N ARG A 112 -6.03 -1.19 -10.86
CA ARG A 112 -6.72 -0.03 -11.46
C ARG A 112 -7.97 -0.46 -12.23
N ALA A 113 -7.89 -1.49 -13.06
CA ALA A 113 -9.03 -1.99 -13.80
C ALA A 113 -10.14 -2.53 -12.87
N LYS A 114 -9.77 -3.17 -11.76
CA LYS A 114 -10.73 -3.59 -10.72
C LYS A 114 -11.37 -2.40 -10.02
N LEU A 115 -10.62 -1.33 -9.81
CA LEU A 115 -11.12 -0.11 -9.19
C LEU A 115 -12.18 0.56 -10.07
N VAL A 116 -11.93 0.69 -11.37
CA VAL A 116 -12.92 1.21 -12.35
C VAL A 116 -14.21 0.39 -12.29
N LYS A 117 -14.14 -0.94 -12.41
CA LYS A 117 -15.30 -1.84 -12.30
C LYS A 117 -16.04 -1.70 -10.96
N THR A 118 -15.30 -1.42 -9.89
CA THR A 118 -15.86 -1.25 -8.55
C THR A 118 -16.61 0.08 -8.42
N LEU A 119 -16.05 1.17 -8.97
CA LEU A 119 -16.70 2.47 -9.02
C LEU A 119 -17.99 2.43 -9.85
N GLU A 120 -17.94 1.79 -11.03
CA GLU A 120 -19.13 1.58 -11.88
C GLU A 120 -20.22 0.79 -11.14
N ARG A 121 -19.84 -0.30 -10.47
CA ARG A 121 -20.77 -1.13 -9.69
C ARG A 121 -21.45 -0.35 -8.57
N LEU A 122 -20.74 0.59 -7.95
CA LEU A 122 -21.24 1.40 -6.84
C LEU A 122 -21.96 2.68 -7.31
N GLY A 123 -22.20 2.81 -8.63
CA GLY A 123 -23.02 3.90 -9.19
C GLY A 123 -22.26 5.21 -9.40
N VAL A 124 -20.93 5.20 -9.44
CA VAL A 124 -20.13 6.38 -9.78
C VAL A 124 -20.10 6.51 -11.30
N SER A 125 -20.93 7.40 -11.86
CA SER A 125 -21.16 7.55 -13.30
C SER A 125 -19.92 7.96 -14.11
N ASP A 126 -18.97 8.66 -13.47
CA ASP A 126 -17.79 9.22 -14.16
C ASP A 126 -16.55 8.32 -14.02
N ALA A 127 -16.72 7.03 -13.73
CA ALA A 127 -15.61 6.08 -13.54
C ALA A 127 -14.62 6.03 -14.73
N ALA A 128 -15.09 6.32 -15.94
CA ALA A 128 -14.27 6.39 -17.15
C ALA A 128 -13.29 7.59 -17.15
N GLU A 129 -13.55 8.64 -16.37
CA GLU A 129 -12.69 9.82 -16.25
C GLU A 129 -11.53 9.63 -15.28
N LEU A 130 -11.44 8.46 -14.64
CA LEU A 130 -10.38 8.09 -13.71
C LEU A 130 -9.01 8.14 -14.39
N ALA A 131 -8.19 9.12 -14.04
CA ALA A 131 -6.87 9.33 -14.63
C ALA A 131 -5.74 8.95 -13.67
N GLY A 132 -5.66 9.63 -12.53
CA GLY A 132 -4.65 9.42 -11.50
C GLY A 132 -5.20 8.58 -10.36
N VAL A 133 -4.45 7.59 -9.90
CA VAL A 133 -4.80 6.84 -8.69
C VAL A 133 -3.56 6.61 -7.84
N TRP A 134 -3.66 7.05 -6.58
CA TRP A 134 -2.70 6.75 -5.54
C TRP A 134 -3.31 5.75 -4.56
N MET A 135 -2.62 4.64 -4.34
CA MET A 135 -3.07 3.55 -3.47
C MET A 135 -2.19 3.49 -2.22
N MET A 136 -2.79 3.72 -1.05
CA MET A 136 -2.15 3.50 0.25
C MET A 136 -2.50 2.11 0.75
N THR A 137 -1.50 1.26 0.96
CA THR A 137 -1.67 -0.13 1.41
C THR A 137 -0.49 -0.60 2.24
N MET A 138 -0.72 -1.64 3.05
CA MET A 138 0.36 -2.46 3.58
C MET A 138 0.62 -3.64 2.60
N PRO A 139 1.81 -3.74 1.98
CA PRO A 139 2.15 -4.87 1.13
C PRO A 139 2.38 -6.12 1.97
N ARG A 140 2.48 -7.26 1.29
CA ARG A 140 2.84 -8.53 1.94
C ARG A 140 4.34 -8.58 2.22
N TYR A 141 4.71 -9.20 3.32
CA TYR A 141 6.12 -9.35 3.74
C TYR A 141 6.57 -10.81 3.60
N LEU A 142 7.73 -11.03 2.95
CA LEU A 142 8.36 -12.34 2.78
C LEU A 142 7.40 -13.44 2.26
N GLY A 143 6.51 -13.06 1.36
CA GLY A 143 5.49 -13.96 0.80
C GLY A 143 4.29 -14.26 1.71
N TRP A 144 4.32 -13.85 2.98
CA TRP A 144 3.22 -14.03 3.92
C TRP A 144 2.13 -12.99 3.68
N ASN A 145 0.90 -13.48 3.49
CA ASN A 145 -0.27 -12.61 3.35
C ASN A 145 -0.68 -12.09 4.73
N ALA A 146 -0.09 -10.97 5.17
CA ALA A 146 -0.67 -10.21 6.27
C ALA A 146 -2.04 -9.67 5.84
N THR A 147 -3.03 -9.73 6.73
CA THR A 147 -4.34 -9.11 6.49
C THR A 147 -4.17 -7.59 6.53
N ASN A 148 -4.24 -6.93 5.38
CA ASN A 148 -4.26 -5.47 5.35
C ASN A 148 -5.65 -4.99 5.76
N ALA A 149 -5.79 -4.47 6.97
CA ALA A 149 -7.09 -4.04 7.52
C ALA A 149 -7.74 -2.93 6.69
N LEU A 150 -6.93 -2.04 6.10
CA LEU A 150 -7.42 -0.91 5.31
C LEU A 150 -6.52 -0.62 4.11
N THR A 151 -7.12 -0.50 2.94
CA THR A 151 -6.50 0.04 1.73
C THR A 151 -7.28 1.27 1.29
N VAL A 152 -6.58 2.38 1.02
CA VAL A 152 -7.21 3.64 0.59
C VAL A 152 -6.76 3.96 -0.83
N TYR A 153 -7.71 4.30 -1.71
CA TYR A 153 -7.45 4.75 -3.07
C TYR A 153 -7.87 6.20 -3.23
N TYR A 154 -6.92 7.08 -3.52
CA TYR A 154 -7.14 8.47 -3.86
C TYR A 154 -7.23 8.60 -5.38
N CYS A 155 -8.41 8.97 -5.87
CA CYS A 155 -8.74 9.00 -7.28
C CYS A 155 -8.85 10.45 -7.78
N TYR A 156 -8.28 10.70 -8.96
CA TYR A 156 -8.21 12.01 -9.59
C TYR A 156 -8.73 11.91 -11.03
N LYS A 157 -9.49 12.93 -11.45
CA LYS A 157 -9.99 13.04 -12.82
C LYS A 157 -8.90 13.55 -13.77
N LYS A 158 -9.09 13.32 -15.07
CA LYS A 158 -8.16 13.79 -16.10
C LYS A 158 -8.13 15.32 -16.14
N GLY A 159 -6.95 15.91 -15.93
CA GLY A 159 -6.76 17.36 -15.99
C GLY A 159 -7.22 18.10 -14.73
N GLU A 160 -7.52 17.37 -13.64
CA GLU A 160 -7.85 17.95 -12.35
C GLU A 160 -6.82 17.54 -11.29
N ASP A 161 -6.31 18.53 -10.55
CA ASP A 161 -5.40 18.31 -9.42
C ASP A 161 -6.13 18.09 -8.08
N LYS A 162 -7.47 18.17 -8.09
CA LYS A 162 -8.29 17.98 -6.91
C LYS A 162 -8.67 16.51 -6.74
N LEU A 163 -8.74 16.08 -5.48
CA LEU A 163 -9.27 14.77 -5.14
C LEU A 163 -10.72 14.67 -5.63
N TRP A 164 -11.01 13.65 -6.42
CA TRP A 164 -12.36 13.39 -6.90
C TRP A 164 -13.07 12.39 -5.99
N VAL A 165 -12.45 11.23 -5.73
CA VAL A 165 -13.04 10.16 -4.93
C VAL A 165 -11.97 9.51 -4.05
N ALA A 166 -12.32 9.24 -2.79
CA ALA A 166 -11.57 8.36 -1.92
C ALA A 166 -12.33 7.03 -1.75
N VAL A 167 -11.67 5.92 -2.05
CA VAL A 167 -12.23 4.57 -1.87
C VAL A 167 -11.54 3.90 -0.70
N PHE A 168 -12.31 3.43 0.28
CA PHE A 168 -11.83 2.71 1.45
C PHE A 168 -12.21 1.24 1.32
N GLU A 169 -11.21 0.40 1.13
CA GLU A 169 -11.34 -1.05 1.12
C GLU A 169 -10.94 -1.58 2.50
N VAL A 170 -11.93 -2.07 3.24
CA VAL A 170 -11.78 -2.60 4.59
C VAL A 170 -11.87 -4.12 4.56
N HIS A 171 -10.86 -4.78 5.14
CA HIS A 171 -10.86 -6.24 5.31
C HIS A 171 -11.08 -6.54 6.78
N ASN A 172 -12.13 -7.32 7.05
CA ASN A 172 -12.41 -7.79 8.40
C ASN A 172 -11.73 -9.15 8.65
N ASN A 173 -11.43 -9.45 9.91
CA ASN A 173 -10.88 -10.72 10.37
C ASN A 173 -11.79 -11.92 10.06
N PHE A 174 -13.09 -11.69 9.80
CA PHE A 174 -14.05 -12.73 9.36
C PHE A 174 -13.99 -13.02 7.86
N GLY A 175 -13.06 -12.40 7.12
CA GLY A 175 -12.88 -12.64 5.68
C GLY A 175 -13.81 -11.83 4.78
N GLU A 176 -14.61 -10.95 5.36
CA GLU A 176 -15.45 -9.99 4.63
C GLU A 176 -14.63 -8.86 4.03
N ARG A 177 -15.11 -8.32 2.92
CA ARG A 177 -14.54 -7.15 2.24
C ARG A 177 -15.62 -6.10 2.05
N HIS A 178 -15.41 -4.95 2.66
CA HIS A 178 -16.31 -3.81 2.56
C HIS A 178 -15.61 -2.71 1.78
N VAL A 179 -16.29 -2.16 0.77
CA VAL A 179 -15.76 -1.07 -0.05
C VAL A 179 -16.66 0.14 0.12
N HIS A 180 -16.13 1.22 0.67
CA HIS A 180 -16.82 2.49 0.85
C HIS A 180 -16.26 3.53 -0.10
N VAL A 181 -17.15 4.33 -0.69
CA VAL A 181 -16.79 5.37 -1.65
C VAL A 181 -17.21 6.71 -1.08
N LEU A 182 -16.25 7.63 -0.94
CA LEU A 182 -16.49 9.02 -0.55
C LEU A 182 -16.15 9.91 -1.73
N GLN A 183 -17.12 10.66 -2.25
CA GLN A 183 -16.89 11.61 -3.33
C GLN A 183 -16.67 13.00 -2.72
N ALA A 184 -15.63 13.69 -3.18
CA ALA A 184 -15.36 15.05 -2.73
C ALA A 184 -16.51 15.98 -3.14
N GLY A 185 -16.95 16.83 -2.23
CA GLY A 185 -18.07 17.76 -2.40
C GLY A 185 -19.47 17.13 -2.33
N VAL A 186 -19.60 15.82 -2.09
CA VAL A 186 -20.91 15.14 -2.02
C VAL A 186 -21.15 14.63 -0.60
N ASN A 187 -22.26 15.05 0.02
CA ASN A 187 -22.60 14.70 1.40
C ASN A 187 -21.50 15.05 2.41
N GLU A 188 -20.70 16.08 2.11
CA GLU A 188 -19.71 16.62 3.04
C GLU A 188 -20.41 17.45 4.13
N GLU A 189 -20.02 17.24 5.37
CA GLU A 189 -20.42 18.13 6.46
C GLU A 189 -19.77 19.50 6.24
N ILE A 190 -20.57 20.56 6.28
CA ILE A 190 -20.04 21.92 6.23
C ILE A 190 -19.40 22.19 7.61
N PRO A 191 -18.07 22.36 7.70
CA PRO A 191 -17.42 22.51 8.98
C PRO A 191 -17.96 23.77 9.68
N PRO A 192 -18.33 23.70 10.97
CA PRO A 192 -18.70 24.89 11.72
C PRO A 192 -17.51 25.86 11.68
N LYS A 193 -17.78 27.13 11.35
CA LYS A 193 -16.80 28.18 11.59
C LYS A 193 -16.58 28.22 13.11
N GLY A 194 -15.37 27.88 13.53
CA GLY A 194 -14.96 27.88 14.94
C GLY A 194 -15.13 29.24 15.59
#